data_AF-A0A7J4RV97-F1
#
_entry.id   AF-A0A7J4RV97-F1
#
_cell.length_a   1.000
_cell.length_b   1.000
_cell.length_c   1.000
_cell.angle_alpha   90.00
_cell.angle_beta   90.00
_cell.angle_gamma   90.00
#
_symmetry.space_group_name_H-M   'P 1'
#
loop_
_entity.id
_entity.type
_entity.pdbx_description
1 polymer ?
#
loop_
_entity_poly.entity_id
_entity_poly.type
_entity_poly.pdbx_seq_one_letter_code
_entity_poly.pdbx_strand_id
1 'polypeptide(L)'
;MDHNPDRICVWPGYFDAKISRRSGRRVPRDSSVLKPDLEGLFFAARKVGLKKIKREENISHPNRPYGKEGRLWVSSSGAKQSIGASNKEELLQMIGGQWRQMQKDAKENEAQRVAEGPKTGDRRGRSQRKGRSQQSTQQRQRSGFKKRSGFKKR
;
A
#
# COMPACT_ATOMS: atom_id res chain seq x y z
N MET A 1 -30.23 9.93 6.25
CA MET A 1 -29.35 8.89 5.67
C MET A 1 -30.04 8.38 4.43
N ASP A 2 -29.75 9.00 3.28
CA ASP A 2 -30.44 8.71 2.02
C ASP A 2 -30.14 7.27 1.60
N HIS A 3 -31.11 6.39 1.87
CA HIS A 3 -31.09 5.01 1.40
C HIS A 3 -31.30 5.02 -0.10
N ASN A 4 -30.21 5.22 -0.83
CA ASN A 4 -30.16 4.98 -2.26
C ASN A 4 -29.84 3.48 -2.45
N PRO A 5 -30.81 2.61 -2.79
CA PRO A 5 -30.56 1.18 -2.99
C PRO A 5 -29.53 0.93 -4.10
N ASP A 6 -29.42 1.89 -5.01
CA ASP A 6 -28.45 1.91 -6.11
C ASP A 6 -27.01 2.17 -5.67
N ARG A 7 -26.73 2.55 -4.42
CA ARG A 7 -25.38 2.84 -3.94
C ARG A 7 -24.86 1.71 -3.06
N ILE A 8 -23.81 1.05 -3.52
CA ILE A 8 -23.07 0.03 -2.80
C ILE A 8 -21.89 0.68 -2.07
N CYS A 9 -21.88 0.51 -0.75
CA CYS A 9 -20.77 0.89 0.11
C CYS A 9 -19.69 -0.19 0.09
N VAL A 10 -18.47 0.20 -0.30
CA VAL A 10 -17.28 -0.65 -0.36
C VAL A 10 -16.20 -0.06 0.53
N TRP A 11 -15.60 -0.90 1.38
CA TRP A 11 -14.53 -0.51 2.29
C TRP A 11 -13.24 -1.23 1.92
N PRO A 12 -12.06 -0.57 2.01
CA PRO A 12 -10.77 -1.22 1.75
C PRO A 12 -10.57 -2.49 2.57
N GLY A 13 -10.90 -2.47 3.86
CA GLY A 13 -10.74 -3.64 4.73
C GLY A 13 -11.68 -4.82 4.44
N TYR A 14 -12.57 -4.75 3.43
CA TYR A 14 -13.23 -5.93 2.88
C TYR A 14 -12.27 -6.83 2.09
N PHE A 15 -11.19 -6.26 1.59
CA PHE A 15 -10.17 -6.92 0.76
C PHE A 15 -8.92 -7.33 1.55
N ASP A 16 -8.86 -7.04 2.85
CA ASP A 16 -7.65 -7.31 3.63
C ASP A 16 -7.39 -8.81 3.77
N ALA A 17 -6.31 -9.29 3.15
CA ALA A 17 -5.87 -10.68 3.23
C ALA A 17 -5.52 -11.14 4.65
N LYS A 18 -5.10 -10.21 5.53
CA LYS A 18 -4.70 -10.52 6.92
C LYS A 18 -5.89 -10.79 7.83
N ILE A 19 -7.05 -10.22 7.51
CA ILE A 19 -8.27 -10.32 8.33
C ILE A 19 -9.08 -11.54 7.88
N SER A 20 -9.64 -12.31 8.81
CA SER A 20 -10.52 -13.45 8.49
C SER A 20 -11.89 -13.02 7.95
N ARG A 21 -12.65 -13.93 7.30
CA ARG A 21 -14.02 -13.62 6.85
C ARG A 21 -14.95 -13.25 8.01
N ARG A 22 -14.81 -13.93 9.16
CA ARG A 22 -15.56 -13.64 10.38
C ARG A 22 -15.26 -12.23 10.92
N SER A 23 -14.03 -11.76 10.76
CA SER A 23 -13.57 -10.46 11.24
C SER A 23 -13.78 -9.31 10.26
N GLY A 24 -14.37 -9.55 9.08
CA GLY A 24 -14.80 -8.47 8.17
C GLY A 24 -14.34 -8.59 6.72
N ARG A 25 -13.45 -9.54 6.38
CA ARG A 25 -13.10 -9.79 4.96
C ARG A 25 -14.32 -10.33 4.21
N ARG A 26 -14.64 -9.76 3.05
CA ARG A 26 -15.81 -10.16 2.25
C ARG A 26 -15.46 -10.94 0.99
N VAL A 27 -14.20 -10.88 0.55
CA VAL A 27 -13.72 -11.61 -0.63
C VAL A 27 -12.97 -12.90 -0.25
N PRO A 28 -12.86 -13.88 -1.17
CA PRO A 28 -11.94 -15.01 -1.04
C PRO A 28 -10.49 -14.54 -0.87
N ARG A 29 -9.61 -15.42 -0.39
CA ARG A 29 -8.17 -15.08 -0.30
C ARG A 29 -7.58 -14.76 -1.67
N ASP A 30 -8.11 -15.36 -2.73
CA ASP A 30 -7.55 -15.16 -4.06
C ASP A 30 -7.77 -13.77 -4.63
N SER A 31 -8.87 -13.14 -4.25
CA SER A 31 -9.19 -11.74 -4.59
C SER A 31 -8.88 -10.77 -3.45
N SER A 32 -8.07 -11.18 -2.46
CA SER A 32 -7.67 -10.33 -1.34
C SER A 32 -6.29 -9.72 -1.57
N VAL A 33 -6.05 -8.55 -0.95
CA VAL A 33 -4.79 -7.79 -1.08
C VAL A 33 -4.12 -7.58 0.27
N LEU A 34 -2.80 -7.44 0.23
CA LEU A 34 -2.00 -7.10 1.40
C LEU A 34 -2.03 -5.58 1.59
N LYS A 35 -2.43 -5.11 2.78
CA LYS A 35 -2.54 -3.68 3.12
C LYS A 35 -3.44 -2.91 2.14
N PRO A 36 -4.77 -3.14 2.16
CA PRO A 36 -5.69 -2.43 1.28
C PRO A 36 -5.72 -0.93 1.59
N ASP A 37 -5.55 -0.12 0.56
CA ASP A 37 -5.65 1.34 0.58
C ASP A 37 -6.86 1.85 -0.24
N LEU A 38 -7.34 3.05 0.09
CA LEU A 38 -8.47 3.65 -0.63
C LEU A 38 -8.11 4.02 -2.08
N GLU A 39 -6.86 4.41 -2.31
CA GLU A 39 -6.34 4.75 -3.64
C GLU A 39 -6.29 3.51 -4.54
N GLY A 40 -5.61 2.44 -4.09
CA GLY A 40 -5.58 1.16 -4.80
C GLY A 40 -6.98 0.63 -5.10
N LEU A 41 -7.91 0.73 -4.15
CA LEU A 41 -9.31 0.33 -4.36
C LEU A 41 -9.99 1.16 -5.47
N PHE A 42 -9.78 2.48 -5.48
CA PHE A 42 -10.35 3.37 -6.49
C PHE A 42 -9.78 3.08 -7.88
N PHE A 43 -8.46 2.90 -8.01
CA PHE A 43 -7.84 2.58 -9.30
C PHE A 43 -8.27 1.22 -9.81
N ALA A 44 -8.34 0.20 -8.94
CA ALA A 44 -8.83 -1.11 -9.32
C ALA A 44 -10.29 -1.04 -9.80
N ALA A 45 -11.16 -0.33 -9.07
CA ALA A 45 -12.55 -0.12 -9.47
C ALA A 45 -12.67 0.54 -10.85
N ARG A 46 -11.84 1.56 -11.15
CA ARG A 46 -11.81 2.19 -12.48
C ARG A 46 -11.30 1.25 -13.57
N LYS A 47 -10.26 0.46 -13.28
CA LYS A 47 -9.67 -0.49 -14.23
C LYS A 47 -10.65 -1.61 -14.60
N VAL A 48 -11.50 -2.02 -13.66
CA VAL A 48 -12.60 -2.96 -13.89
C VAL A 48 -13.70 -2.35 -14.79
N GLY A 49 -13.75 -1.03 -14.93
CA GLY A 49 -14.70 -0.32 -15.81
C GLY A 49 -15.83 0.41 -15.07
N LEU A 50 -15.75 0.56 -13.74
CA LEU A 50 -16.75 1.32 -12.98
C LEU A 50 -16.61 2.82 -13.27
N LYS A 51 -17.68 3.41 -13.82
CA LYS A 51 -17.71 4.84 -14.19
C LYS A 51 -18.23 5.73 -13.06
N LYS A 52 -19.24 5.29 -12.33
CA LYS A 52 -19.91 6.07 -11.26
C LYS A 52 -19.41 5.63 -9.88
N ILE A 53 -18.29 6.22 -9.48
CA ILE A 53 -17.66 5.97 -8.17
C ILE A 53 -17.44 7.29 -7.42
N LYS A 54 -17.73 7.30 -6.12
CA LYS A 54 -17.46 8.44 -5.23
C LYS A 54 -16.56 8.01 -4.09
N ARG A 55 -15.46 8.74 -3.90
CA ARG A 55 -14.50 8.55 -2.82
C ARG A 55 -14.89 9.42 -1.62
N GLU A 56 -14.77 8.85 -0.43
CA GLU A 56 -14.90 9.57 0.83
C GLU A 56 -13.73 9.19 1.73
N GLU A 57 -12.78 10.11 1.87
CA GLU A 57 -11.60 9.96 2.71
C GLU A 57 -11.92 10.21 4.19
N ASN A 58 -11.05 9.75 5.09
CA ASN A 58 -11.15 9.95 6.54
C ASN A 58 -12.40 9.38 7.23
N ILE A 59 -13.19 8.56 6.54
CA ILE A 59 -14.31 7.84 7.13
C ILE A 59 -13.82 6.49 7.69
N SER A 60 -14.21 6.20 8.93
CA SER A 60 -13.97 4.90 9.56
C SER A 60 -15.16 3.96 9.39
N HIS A 61 -14.88 2.67 9.21
CA HIS A 61 -15.90 1.64 9.27
C HIS A 61 -16.48 1.56 10.69
N PRO A 62 -17.81 1.37 10.87
CA PRO A 62 -18.43 1.31 12.21
C PRO A 62 -17.76 0.32 13.17
N ASN A 63 -17.44 -0.89 12.69
CA ASN A 63 -16.73 -1.92 13.47
C ASN A 63 -15.21 -1.67 13.60
N ARG A 64 -14.65 -0.64 12.97
CA ARG A 64 -13.22 -0.27 13.01
C ARG A 64 -13.06 1.25 13.11
N PRO A 65 -13.49 1.87 14.22
CA PRO A 65 -13.56 3.33 14.35
C PRO A 65 -12.20 4.03 14.24
N TYR A 66 -11.11 3.35 14.61
CA TYR A 66 -9.75 3.91 14.57
C TYR A 66 -9.07 3.78 13.19
N GLY A 67 -9.65 3.04 12.24
CA GLY A 67 -8.97 2.69 10.99
C GLY A 67 -8.81 3.84 10.00
N LYS A 68 -9.76 4.80 9.98
CA LYS A 68 -9.81 5.92 9.02
C LYS A 68 -9.49 5.51 7.57
N GLU A 69 -9.91 4.29 7.21
CA GLU A 69 -9.55 3.64 5.94
C GLU A 69 -10.20 4.32 4.72
N GLY A 70 -11.24 5.13 4.95
CA GLY A 70 -12.05 5.73 3.90
C GLY A 70 -13.05 4.74 3.30
N ARG A 71 -13.99 5.29 2.54
CA ARG A 71 -15.07 4.53 1.90
C ARG A 71 -15.15 4.86 0.41
N LEU A 72 -15.50 3.85 -0.37
CA LEU A 72 -15.87 4.00 -1.77
C LEU A 72 -17.37 3.70 -1.96
N TRP A 73 -18.08 4.62 -2.58
CA TRP A 73 -19.44 4.40 -3.07
C TRP A 73 -19.40 4.00 -4.54
N VAL A 74 -20.09 2.92 -4.87
CA VAL A 74 -20.22 2.38 -6.23
C VAL A 74 -21.69 2.30 -6.61
N SER A 75 -22.05 2.70 -7.82
CA SER A 75 -23.41 2.50 -8.33
C SER A 75 -23.65 1.04 -8.73
N SER A 76 -24.68 0.40 -8.17
CA SER A 76 -25.14 -0.96 -8.47
C SER A 76 -25.61 -1.08 -9.92
N SER A 77 -26.48 -0.16 -10.35
CA SER A 77 -26.98 -0.06 -11.73
C SER A 77 -25.82 0.16 -12.71
N GLY A 78 -24.87 1.04 -12.36
CA GLY A 78 -23.65 1.25 -13.14
C GLY A 78 -22.77 0.00 -13.24
N ALA A 79 -22.60 -0.74 -12.14
CA ALA A 79 -21.81 -1.96 -12.11
C ALA A 79 -22.43 -3.09 -12.95
N LYS A 80 -23.75 -3.26 -12.88
CA LYS A 80 -24.49 -4.22 -13.71
C LYS A 80 -24.32 -3.91 -15.21
N GLN A 81 -24.40 -2.63 -15.59
CA GLN A 81 -24.23 -2.22 -16.98
C GLN A 81 -22.78 -2.36 -17.47
N SER A 82 -21.79 -2.00 -16.66
CA SER A 82 -20.39 -1.98 -17.10
C SER A 82 -19.71 -3.34 -17.04
N ILE A 83 -20.03 -4.15 -16.04
CA ILE A 83 -19.30 -5.39 -15.71
C ILE A 83 -20.20 -6.61 -15.85
N GLY A 84 -21.53 -6.44 -15.87
CA GLY A 84 -22.48 -7.55 -15.78
C GLY A 84 -22.62 -8.12 -14.38
N ALA A 85 -21.93 -7.54 -13.38
CA ALA A 85 -21.99 -8.01 -12.00
C ALA A 85 -23.41 -7.82 -11.46
N SER A 86 -24.07 -8.94 -11.19
CA SER A 86 -25.44 -8.97 -10.68
C SER A 86 -25.47 -8.83 -9.16
N ASN A 87 -24.40 -9.31 -8.51
CA ASN A 87 -24.29 -9.42 -7.07
C ASN A 87 -23.15 -8.57 -6.51
N LYS A 88 -23.34 -8.09 -5.28
CA LYS A 88 -22.31 -7.35 -4.55
C LYS A 88 -21.03 -8.16 -4.36
N GLU A 89 -21.14 -9.46 -4.08
CA GLU A 89 -19.97 -10.31 -3.87
C GLU A 89 -19.15 -10.49 -5.15
N GLU A 90 -19.81 -10.71 -6.28
CA GLU A 90 -19.17 -10.79 -7.61
C GLU A 90 -18.43 -9.50 -7.94
N LEU A 91 -19.07 -8.34 -7.74
CA LEU A 91 -18.45 -7.03 -7.90
C LEU A 91 -17.17 -6.89 -7.04
N LEU A 92 -17.25 -7.29 -5.77
CA LEU A 92 -16.09 -7.26 -4.89
C LEU A 92 -15.00 -8.23 -5.37
N GLN A 93 -15.34 -9.44 -5.79
CA GLN A 93 -14.35 -10.40 -6.29
C GLN A 93 -13.62 -9.90 -7.54
N MET A 94 -14.34 -9.27 -8.48
CA MET A 94 -13.77 -8.70 -9.70
C MET A 94 -12.80 -7.54 -9.39
N ILE A 95 -13.21 -6.62 -8.52
CA ILE A 95 -12.34 -5.52 -8.06
C ILE A 95 -11.09 -6.08 -7.37
N GLY A 96 -11.28 -7.05 -6.47
CA GLY A 96 -10.20 -7.65 -5.70
C GLY A 96 -9.20 -8.42 -6.55
N GLY A 97 -9.69 -9.15 -7.57
CA GLY A 97 -8.85 -9.85 -8.55
C GLY A 97 -8.00 -8.87 -9.36
N GLN A 98 -8.62 -7.81 -9.90
CA GLN A 98 -7.88 -6.77 -10.63
C GLN A 98 -6.87 -6.05 -9.75
N TRP A 99 -7.24 -5.74 -8.51
CA TRP A 99 -6.34 -5.09 -7.56
C TRP A 99 -5.13 -5.95 -7.22
N ARG A 100 -5.35 -7.25 -6.99
CA ARG A 100 -4.24 -8.18 -6.74
C ARG A 100 -3.33 -8.32 -7.95
N GLN A 101 -3.90 -8.36 -9.16
CA GLN A 101 -3.10 -8.39 -10.38
C GLN A 101 -2.23 -7.12 -10.49
N MET A 102 -2.79 -5.94 -10.23
CA MET A 102 -2.03 -4.69 -10.20
C MET A 102 -0.86 -4.73 -9.20
N GLN A 103 -1.04 -5.32 -8.02
CA GLN A 103 0.04 -5.47 -7.04
C GLN A 103 1.12 -6.45 -7.50
N LYS A 104 0.74 -7.54 -8.19
CA LYS A 104 1.69 -8.49 -8.78
C LYS A 104 2.48 -7.82 -9.90
N ASP A 105 1.80 -7.17 -10.85
CA ASP A 105 2.42 -6.46 -11.96
C ASP A 105 3.39 -5.39 -11.45
N ALA A 106 3.02 -4.63 -10.40
CA ALA A 106 3.90 -3.64 -9.79
C ALA A 106 5.17 -4.26 -9.21
N LYS A 107 5.04 -5.39 -8.50
CA LYS A 107 6.18 -6.12 -7.93
C LYS A 107 7.07 -6.74 -9.02
N GLU A 108 6.48 -7.29 -10.07
CA GLU A 108 7.20 -7.87 -11.21
C GLU A 108 7.95 -6.79 -11.98
N ASN A 109 7.31 -5.64 -12.25
CA ASN A 109 7.96 -4.49 -12.87
C ASN A 109 9.10 -3.94 -12.01
N GLU A 110 8.93 -3.88 -10.68
CA GLU A 110 10.02 -3.48 -9.77
C GLU A 110 11.19 -4.48 -9.82
N ALA A 111 10.88 -5.79 -9.78
CA ALA A 111 11.89 -6.84 -9.87
C ALA A 111 12.64 -6.80 -11.21
N GLN A 112 11.94 -6.58 -12.33
CA GLN A 112 12.52 -6.39 -13.65
C GLN A 112 13.43 -5.16 -13.68
N ARG A 113 12.98 -4.01 -13.16
CA ARG A 113 13.80 -2.79 -13.09
C ARG A 113 15.06 -2.97 -12.23
N VAL A 114 14.97 -3.75 -11.16
CA VAL A 114 16.13 -4.10 -10.31
C VAL A 114 17.08 -5.03 -11.06
N ALA A 115 16.56 -6.00 -11.82
CA ALA A 115 17.35 -6.95 -12.60
C ALA A 115 18.03 -6.29 -13.82
N GLU A 116 17.34 -5.40 -14.53
CA GLU A 116 17.87 -4.65 -15.68
C GLU A 116 18.98 -3.67 -15.28
N GLY A 117 19.02 -3.28 -14.00
CA GLY A 117 20.02 -2.35 -13.48
C GLY A 117 19.89 -0.93 -14.09
N PRO A 118 20.78 0.00 -13.70
CA PRO A 118 20.78 1.35 -14.25
C PRO A 118 21.16 1.32 -15.74
N LYS A 119 20.36 1.97 -16.60
CA LYS A 119 20.62 2.04 -18.04
C LYS A 119 21.97 2.71 -18.31
N THR A 120 22.76 2.10 -19.20
CA THR A 120 24.07 2.62 -19.65
C THR A 120 23.91 4.02 -20.23
N GLY A 121 24.42 5.04 -19.53
CA GLY A 121 24.29 6.45 -19.92
C GLY A 121 24.07 7.41 -18.74
N ASP A 122 23.53 6.90 -17.63
CA ASP A 122 23.29 7.70 -16.42
C ASP A 122 24.57 7.90 -15.58
N ARG A 123 25.51 8.72 -16.08
CA ARG A 123 26.74 9.11 -15.33
C ARG A 123 26.43 9.73 -13.95
N ARG A 124 25.22 10.28 -13.76
CA ARG A 124 24.76 10.87 -12.49
C ARG A 124 24.32 9.83 -11.44
N GLY A 125 23.81 8.66 -11.85
CA GLY A 125 23.42 7.59 -10.92
C GLY A 125 24.59 6.81 -10.33
N ARG A 126 25.69 6.69 -11.10
CA ARG A 126 26.89 5.94 -10.68
C ARG A 126 27.70 6.66 -9.60
N SER A 127 27.71 8.01 -9.61
CA SER A 127 28.53 8.80 -8.68
C SER A 127 27.97 8.86 -7.25
N GLN A 128 26.64 8.77 -7.07
CA GLN A 128 26.05 8.83 -5.73
C GLN A 128 26.37 7.61 -4.85
N ARG A 129 26.65 6.45 -5.46
CA ARG A 129 27.02 5.24 -4.69
C ARG A 129 28.48 5.24 -4.21
N LYS A 130 29.33 6.13 -4.74
CA LYS A 130 30.78 6.16 -4.43
C LYS A 130 31.17 7.17 -3.35
N GLY A 131 30.27 8.07 -2.93
CA GLY A 131 30.58 9.15 -1.99
C GLY A 131 30.43 8.85 -0.49
N ARG A 132 29.90 7.68 -0.10
CA ARG A 132 29.58 7.36 1.32
C ARG A 132 30.32 6.13 1.84
N SER A 133 31.62 6.04 1.57
CA SER A 133 32.48 4.96 2.08
C SER A 133 33.86 5.42 2.58
N GLN A 134 34.20 6.71 2.51
CA GLN A 134 35.54 7.19 2.91
C GLN A 134 35.54 8.19 4.08
N GLN A 135 34.40 8.47 4.72
CA GLN A 135 34.29 9.49 5.77
C GLN A 135 33.88 8.93 7.15
N SER A 136 34.35 7.74 7.52
CA SER A 136 34.13 7.20 8.88
C SER A 136 35.37 6.63 9.58
N THR A 137 36.57 6.71 8.99
CA THR A 137 37.79 6.14 9.60
C THR A 137 38.73 7.19 10.23
N GLN A 138 38.39 8.48 10.18
CA GLN A 138 39.20 9.56 10.76
C GLN A 138 38.52 10.25 11.97
N GLN A 139 37.93 9.48 12.89
CA GLN A 139 37.43 10.05 14.14
C GLN A 139 37.47 9.05 15.31
N ARG A 140 38.59 8.33 15.49
CA ARG A 140 38.82 7.47 16.67
C ARG A 140 40.26 7.50 17.21
N GLN A 141 40.96 8.62 17.05
CA GLN A 141 42.34 8.76 17.57
C GLN A 141 42.55 10.11 18.27
N ARG A 142 41.58 10.57 19.09
CA ARG A 142 41.81 11.68 20.05
C ARG A 142 40.90 11.57 21.27
N SER A 143 41.28 10.73 22.24
CA SER A 143 40.94 10.95 23.64
C SER A 143 42.15 10.59 24.51
N GLY A 144 42.81 11.63 24.99
CA GLY A 144 44.07 11.55 25.72
C GLY A 144 43.90 10.96 27.11
N PHE A 145 44.69 9.94 27.40
CA PHE A 145 44.87 9.37 28.73
C PHE A 145 45.86 10.27 29.50
N LYS A 146 45.34 11.27 30.24
CA LYS A 146 46.14 12.08 31.18
C LYS A 146 46.54 11.22 32.38
N LYS A 147 47.78 10.72 32.40
CA LYS A 147 48.43 10.18 33.61
C LYS A 147 48.57 11.31 34.63
N ARG A 148 47.88 11.21 35.77
CA ARG A 148 48.13 12.05 36.95
C ARG A 148 49.35 11.48 37.69
N SER A 149 50.42 12.25 37.75
CA SER A 149 51.58 11.99 38.58
C SER A 149 51.32 12.40 40.04
N GLY A 150 51.70 11.52 40.96
CA GLY A 150 52.24 11.85 42.29
C GLY A 150 51.31 12.45 43.34
N PHE A 151 50.87 11.63 44.30
CA PHE A 151 50.63 12.08 45.67
C PHE A 151 51.43 11.19 46.63
N LYS A 152 52.44 11.80 47.27
CA LYS A 152 53.40 11.21 48.20
C LYS A 152 52.72 11.07 49.56
N LYS A 153 52.84 9.91 50.20
CA LYS A 153 52.48 9.69 51.61
C LYS A 153 53.76 9.41 52.40
N ARG A 154 53.85 10.03 53.57
CA ARG A 154 54.91 10.04 54.60
C ARG A 154 55.85 11.22 54.49
#